data_AF-A0A2D9RSS8-F1
#
_entry.id   AF-A0A2D9RSS8-F1
#
_cell.length_a   1.000
_cell.length_b   1.000
_cell.length_c   1.000
_cell.angle_alpha   90.00
_cell.angle_beta   90.00
_cell.angle_gamma   90.00
#
_symmetry.space_group_name_H-M   'P 1'
#
loop_
_entity.id
_entity.type
_entity.pdbx_description
1 polymer ?
#
loop_
_entity_poly.entity_id
_entity_poly.type
_entity_poly.pdbx_seq_one_letter_code
_entity_poly.pdbx_strand_id
1 'polypeptide(L)'
;MLQRIQSLYLLFASIFFFIYWFFGLEWYKNGFKIIEENISSAFIINSPSIELLLNVTSNLPLIIVLISCLSIFLYKSRIRQILLCKISLYLSIYMCLFTIFYFYFTLTELIDLMPSKLLEFLLYAAILNPFICTFLIYQAINSIKKDIELINSLERIR
;
A
#
# COMPACT_ATOMS: atom_id res chain seq x y z
N MET A 1 9.79 -27.12 7.95
CA MET A 1 9.13 -26.42 6.82
C MET A 1 8.03 -25.48 7.33
N LEU A 2 8.42 -24.46 8.10
CA LEU A 2 7.54 -23.40 8.63
C LEU A 2 7.70 -22.15 7.76
N GLN A 3 7.14 -22.16 6.54
CA GLN A 3 7.40 -21.06 5.58
C GLN A 3 6.24 -20.75 4.64
N ARG A 4 5.06 -21.36 4.85
CA ARG A 4 3.96 -21.29 3.87
C ARG A 4 3.04 -20.09 4.03
N ILE A 5 2.73 -19.68 5.26
CA ILE A 5 1.68 -18.69 5.49
C ILE A 5 2.21 -17.25 5.31
N GLN A 6 3.45 -16.97 5.71
CA GLN A 6 4.06 -15.64 5.58
C GLN A 6 4.18 -15.17 4.12
N SER A 7 4.58 -16.07 3.22
CA SER A 7 4.76 -15.76 1.79
C SER A 7 3.42 -15.58 1.10
N LEU A 8 2.37 -16.29 1.52
CA LEU A 8 1.01 -16.08 1.03
C LEU A 8 0.50 -14.68 1.40
N TYR A 9 0.70 -14.23 2.64
CA TYR A 9 0.30 -12.87 3.03
C TYR A 9 1.03 -11.79 2.23
N LEU A 10 2.34 -11.95 2.03
CA LEU A 10 3.13 -11.02 1.23
C LEU A 10 2.73 -11.04 -0.25
N LEU A 11 2.42 -12.21 -0.80
CA LEU A 11 1.96 -12.37 -2.18
C LEU A 11 0.57 -11.76 -2.40
N PHE A 12 -0.36 -11.93 -1.46
CA PHE A 12 -1.67 -11.27 -1.56
C PHE A 12 -1.54 -9.75 -1.42
N ALA A 13 -0.70 -9.27 -0.50
CA ALA A 13 -0.43 -7.84 -0.38
C ALA A 13 0.18 -7.25 -1.66
N SER A 14 1.10 -7.97 -2.32
CA SER A 14 1.72 -7.51 -3.56
C SER A 14 0.72 -7.50 -4.72
N ILE A 15 -0.12 -8.53 -4.87
CA ILE A 15 -1.17 -8.56 -5.89
C ILE A 15 -2.17 -7.42 -5.68
N PHE A 16 -2.63 -7.19 -4.46
CA PHE A 16 -3.61 -6.15 -4.17
C PHE A 16 -3.06 -4.75 -4.38
N PHE A 17 -1.81 -4.47 -3.98
CA PHE A 17 -1.17 -3.19 -4.30
C PHE A 17 -0.92 -3.01 -5.80
N PHE A 18 -0.60 -4.08 -6.53
CA PHE A 18 -0.42 -4.02 -7.97
C PHE A 18 -1.73 -3.70 -8.70
N ILE A 19 -2.81 -4.42 -8.39
CA ILE A 19 -4.15 -4.17 -8.96
C ILE A 19 -4.59 -2.74 -8.67
N TYR A 20 -4.41 -2.30 -7.43
CA TYR A 20 -4.74 -0.95 -7.00
C TYR A 20 -3.99 0.13 -7.76
N TRP A 21 -2.69 -0.06 -7.99
CA TRP A 21 -1.91 0.87 -8.80
C TRP A 21 -2.35 0.83 -10.26
N PHE A 22 -2.46 -0.37 -10.84
CA PHE A 22 -2.75 -0.56 -12.26
C PHE A 22 -4.11 0.04 -12.68
N PHE A 23 -5.15 -0.16 -11.86
CA PHE A 23 -6.48 0.41 -12.14
C PHE A 23 -6.67 1.81 -11.56
N GLY A 24 -6.00 2.15 -10.46
CA GLY A 24 -6.21 3.41 -9.74
C GLY A 24 -5.38 4.59 -10.26
N LEU A 25 -4.29 4.35 -11.00
CA LEU A 25 -3.36 5.43 -11.38
C LEU A 25 -4.01 6.53 -12.22
N GLU A 26 -4.90 6.19 -13.15
CA GLU A 26 -5.58 7.19 -13.97
C GLU A 26 -6.54 8.05 -13.13
N TRP A 27 -7.25 7.41 -12.20
CA TRP A 27 -8.13 8.11 -11.25
C TRP A 27 -7.34 9.00 -10.31
N TYR A 28 -6.16 8.54 -9.85
CA TYR A 28 -5.23 9.35 -9.09
C TYR A 28 -4.87 10.66 -9.80
N LYS A 29 -4.49 10.59 -11.08
CA LYS A 29 -4.18 11.77 -11.89
C LYS A 29 -5.38 12.72 -12.03
N ASN A 30 -6.58 12.19 -12.25
CA ASN A 30 -7.79 13.01 -12.34
C ASN A 30 -8.11 13.69 -11.00
N GLY A 31 -7.99 12.97 -9.89
CA GLY A 31 -8.15 13.55 -8.55
C GLY A 31 -7.07 14.57 -8.18
N PHE A 32 -5.85 14.45 -8.71
CA PHE A 32 -4.81 15.46 -8.49
C PHE A 32 -5.16 16.79 -9.15
N LYS A 33 -5.77 16.78 -10.35
CA LYS A 33 -6.29 18.00 -10.99
C LYS A 33 -7.38 18.65 -10.14
N ILE A 34 -8.30 17.85 -9.60
CA ILE A 34 -9.35 18.31 -8.68
C ILE A 34 -8.74 18.96 -7.43
N ILE A 35 -7.74 18.32 -6.82
CA ILE A 35 -7.02 18.86 -5.66
C ILE A 35 -6.33 20.17 -6.03
N GLU A 36 -5.68 20.24 -7.19
CA GLU A 36 -5.01 21.45 -7.67
C GLU A 36 -5.99 22.60 -7.92
N GLU A 37 -7.14 22.35 -8.55
CA GLU A 37 -8.20 23.34 -8.78
C GLU A 37 -8.81 23.84 -7.45
N ASN A 38 -9.11 22.92 -6.52
CA ASN A 38 -9.67 23.28 -5.22
C ASN A 38 -8.66 24.02 -4.34
N ILE A 39 -7.38 23.61 -4.31
CA ILE A 39 -6.33 24.26 -3.51
C ILE A 39 -5.89 25.59 -4.14
N SER A 40 -5.77 25.67 -5.48
CA SER A 40 -5.35 26.91 -6.17
C SER A 40 -6.34 28.05 -5.99
N SER A 41 -7.64 27.74 -5.80
CA SER A 41 -8.64 28.74 -5.41
C SER A 41 -8.38 29.36 -4.02
N ALA A 42 -7.67 28.65 -3.14
CA ALA A 42 -7.37 29.05 -1.76
C ALA A 42 -5.89 29.49 -1.54
N PHE A 43 -4.95 29.04 -2.38
CA PHE A 43 -3.51 29.31 -2.27
C PHE A 43 -2.93 29.56 -3.67
N ILE A 44 -2.48 30.80 -3.93
CA ILE A 44 -1.82 31.22 -5.18
C ILE A 44 -0.39 30.64 -5.25
N ILE A 45 -0.26 29.31 -5.34
CA ILE A 45 1.05 28.67 -5.50
C ILE A 45 0.93 27.53 -6.52
N ASN A 46 1.13 27.85 -7.81
CA ASN A 46 1.59 26.89 -8.81
C ASN A 46 2.96 26.38 -8.37
N SER A 47 2.99 25.40 -7.46
CA SER A 47 4.22 24.88 -6.88
C SER A 47 4.58 23.56 -7.57
N PRO A 48 5.63 23.53 -8.39
CA PRO A 48 6.11 22.28 -9.02
C PRO A 48 6.49 21.21 -7.98
N SER A 49 6.72 21.60 -6.72
CA SER A 49 6.96 20.71 -5.59
C SER A 49 5.73 19.87 -5.19
N ILE A 50 4.51 20.41 -5.28
CA ILE A 50 3.28 19.66 -4.94
C ILE A 50 3.01 18.61 -6.01
N GLU A 51 3.15 18.98 -7.29
CA GLU A 51 2.99 18.04 -8.41
C GLU A 51 4.01 16.89 -8.32
N LEU A 52 5.28 17.20 -8.03
CA LEU A 52 6.31 16.19 -7.81
C LEU A 52 5.95 15.26 -6.65
N LEU A 53 5.46 15.81 -5.53
CA LEU A 53 5.06 15.01 -4.37
C LEU A 53 3.93 14.04 -4.73
N LEU A 54 2.86 14.51 -5.37
CA LEU A 54 1.72 13.69 -5.79
C LEU A 54 2.12 12.60 -6.81
N ASN A 55 3.00 12.93 -7.75
CA ASN A 55 3.53 11.95 -8.70
C ASN A 55 4.38 10.87 -8.00
N VAL A 56 5.21 11.25 -7.03
CA VAL A 56 5.99 10.29 -6.25
C VAL A 56 5.06 9.41 -5.41
N THR A 57 4.06 9.98 -4.74
CA THR A 57 3.13 9.21 -3.91
C THR A 57 2.30 8.22 -4.72
N SER A 58 1.88 8.59 -5.93
CA SER A 58 1.14 7.70 -6.83
C SER A 58 1.90 6.41 -7.19
N ASN A 59 3.23 6.44 -7.18
CA ASN A 59 4.09 5.30 -7.52
C ASN A 59 4.57 4.49 -6.29
N LEU A 60 4.27 4.95 -5.08
CA LEU A 60 4.60 4.21 -3.85
C LEU A 60 4.03 2.79 -3.79
N PRO A 61 2.79 2.50 -4.26
CA PRO A 61 2.27 1.14 -4.32
C PRO A 61 3.20 0.16 -5.04
N LEU A 62 3.82 0.56 -6.17
CA LEU A 62 4.77 -0.28 -6.90
C LEU A 62 6.03 -0.57 -6.07
N ILE A 63 6.52 0.41 -5.33
CA ILE A 63 7.68 0.23 -4.44
C ILE A 63 7.33 -0.81 -3.35
N ILE A 64 6.12 -0.74 -2.79
CA ILE A 64 5.64 -1.73 -1.81
C ILE A 64 5.54 -3.13 -2.44
N VAL A 65 5.05 -3.24 -3.68
CA VAL A 65 5.01 -4.50 -4.44
C VAL A 65 6.41 -5.08 -4.60
N LEU A 66 7.39 -4.28 -5.00
CA LEU A 66 8.77 -4.74 -5.16
C LEU A 66 9.38 -5.22 -3.84
N ILE A 67 9.21 -4.46 -2.75
CA ILE A 67 9.73 -4.83 -1.43
C ILE A 67 9.08 -6.11 -0.91
N SER A 68 7.76 -6.26 -1.08
CA SER A 68 7.03 -7.47 -0.66
C SER A 68 7.39 -8.69 -1.51
N CYS A 69 7.62 -8.54 -2.81
CA CYS A 69 8.14 -9.61 -3.65
C CYS A 69 9.57 -10.02 -3.25
N LEU A 70 10.46 -9.05 -3.02
CA LEU A 70 11.84 -9.32 -2.57
C LEU A 70 11.87 -10.00 -1.20
N SER A 71 10.97 -9.64 -0.28
CA SER A 71 10.91 -10.24 1.05
C SER A 71 10.47 -11.71 1.01
N ILE A 72 9.72 -12.15 0.00
CA ILE A 72 9.40 -13.58 -0.21
C ILE A 72 10.67 -14.40 -0.46
N PHE A 73 11.61 -13.87 -1.25
CA PHE A 73 12.86 -14.57 -1.58
C PHE A 73 13.90 -14.57 -0.44
N LEU A 74 13.77 -13.68 0.55
CA LEU A 74 14.69 -13.59 1.70
C LEU A 74 14.36 -14.56 2.83
N TYR A 75 13.68 -15.64 2.50
CA TYR A 75 13.20 -16.70 3.38
C TYR A 75 14.31 -17.39 4.20
N LYS A 76 15.56 -17.37 3.71
CA LYS A 76 16.72 -17.90 4.43
C LYS A 76 17.22 -16.98 5.55
N SER A 77 16.96 -15.68 5.44
CA SER A 77 17.48 -14.65 6.34
C SER A 77 16.34 -13.92 7.04
N ARG A 78 15.74 -14.57 8.05
CA ARG A 78 14.49 -14.12 8.70
C ARG A 78 14.58 -12.72 9.31
N ILE A 79 15.72 -12.34 9.85
CA ILE A 79 15.95 -10.98 10.40
C ILE A 79 15.86 -9.93 9.29
N ARG A 80 16.51 -10.16 8.15
CA ARG A 80 16.46 -9.25 6.98
C ARG A 80 15.05 -9.22 6.37
N GLN A 81 14.38 -10.37 6.33
CA GLN A 81 13.00 -10.47 5.87
C GLN A 81 12.06 -9.60 6.73
N ILE A 82 12.19 -9.65 8.07
CA ILE A 82 11.41 -8.78 8.97
C ILE A 82 11.70 -7.30 8.73
N LEU A 83 12.97 -6.91 8.53
CA LEU A 83 13.32 -5.52 8.29
C LEU A 83 12.66 -4.98 7.02
N LEU A 84 12.69 -5.73 5.91
CA LEU A 84 12.00 -5.34 4.69
C LEU A 84 10.48 -5.32 4.85
N CYS A 85 9.89 -6.31 5.53
CA CYS A 85 8.46 -6.30 5.80
C CYS A 85 8.03 -5.09 6.65
N LYS A 86 8.85 -4.66 7.62
CA LYS A 86 8.61 -3.44 8.39
C LYS A 86 8.67 -2.18 7.51
N ILE A 87 9.63 -2.10 6.59
CA ILE A 87 9.69 -0.99 5.62
C ILE A 87 8.40 -0.96 4.77
N SER A 88 7.98 -2.12 4.22
CA SER A 88 6.72 -2.18 3.47
C SER A 88 5.49 -1.84 4.33
N LEU A 89 5.50 -2.17 5.62
CA LEU A 89 4.42 -1.81 6.55
C LEU A 89 4.36 -0.29 6.78
N TYR A 90 5.48 0.37 6.99
CA TYR A 90 5.48 1.83 7.18
C TYR A 90 5.04 2.56 5.91
N LEU A 91 5.49 2.10 4.74
CA LEU A 91 5.02 2.61 3.46
C LEU A 91 3.52 2.36 3.25
N SER A 92 2.99 1.19 3.64
CA SER A 92 1.56 0.90 3.52
C SER A 92 0.71 1.75 4.48
N ILE A 93 1.18 2.00 5.70
CA ILE A 93 0.54 2.92 6.65
C ILE A 93 0.51 4.35 6.09
N TYR A 94 1.61 4.80 5.49
CA TYR A 94 1.63 6.09 4.79
C TYR A 94 0.55 6.13 3.69
N MET A 95 0.41 5.06 2.89
CA MET A 95 -0.64 4.97 1.88
C MET A 95 -2.06 5.01 2.48
N CYS A 96 -2.30 4.45 3.67
CA CYS A 96 -3.59 4.58 4.35
C CYS A 96 -3.92 6.05 4.65
N LEU A 97 -2.97 6.79 5.22
CA LEU A 97 -3.14 8.21 5.53
C LEU A 97 -3.35 9.04 4.25
N PHE A 98 -2.54 8.78 3.22
CA PHE A 98 -2.67 9.45 1.93
C PHE A 98 -4.02 9.17 1.28
N THR A 99 -4.53 7.93 1.37
CA THR A 99 -5.83 7.55 0.81
C THR A 99 -6.96 8.29 1.51
N ILE A 100 -6.94 8.40 2.85
CA ILE A 100 -7.93 9.19 3.58
C ILE A 100 -7.89 10.66 3.14
N PHE A 101 -6.70 11.25 3.07
CA PHE A 101 -6.53 12.63 2.63
C PHE A 101 -7.03 12.84 1.20
N TYR A 102 -6.60 12.00 0.25
CA TYR A 102 -6.96 12.10 -1.15
C TYR A 102 -8.48 12.02 -1.35
N PHE A 103 -9.13 11.00 -0.80
CA PHE A 103 -10.58 10.83 -0.96
C PHE A 103 -11.39 11.89 -0.20
N TYR A 104 -10.88 12.44 0.91
CA TYR A 104 -11.54 13.54 1.59
C TYR A 104 -11.77 14.75 0.65
N PHE A 105 -10.81 15.04 -0.23
CA PHE A 105 -10.91 16.16 -1.18
C PHE A 105 -11.55 15.80 -2.52
N THR A 106 -11.47 14.54 -2.95
CA THR A 106 -11.78 14.17 -4.35
C THR A 106 -13.01 13.27 -4.51
N LEU A 107 -13.51 12.65 -3.44
CA LEU A 107 -14.51 11.59 -3.53
C LEU A 107 -15.77 12.00 -4.31
N THR A 108 -16.38 13.13 -3.95
CA THR A 108 -17.65 13.59 -4.54
C THR A 108 -17.51 13.83 -6.04
N GLU A 109 -16.48 14.59 -6.44
CA GLU A 109 -16.23 14.91 -7.84
C GLU A 109 -15.81 13.68 -8.66
N LEU A 110 -15.03 12.76 -8.07
CA LEU A 110 -14.68 11.50 -8.72
C LEU A 110 -15.91 10.63 -8.98
N ILE A 111 -16.87 10.58 -8.05
CA ILE A 111 -18.12 9.83 -8.23
C ILE A 111 -18.91 10.38 -9.42
N ASP A 112 -19.03 11.70 -9.55
CA ASP A 112 -19.74 12.35 -10.65
C ASP A 112 -19.07 12.09 -12.02
N LEU A 113 -17.75 11.87 -12.03
CA LEU A 113 -16.98 11.51 -13.21
C LEU A 113 -17.04 10.01 -13.57
N MET A 114 -17.60 9.15 -12.71
CA MET A 114 -17.61 7.71 -12.97
C MET A 114 -18.58 7.34 -14.10
N PRO A 115 -18.12 6.62 -15.15
CA PRO A 115 -18.96 6.26 -16.29
C PRO A 115 -19.95 5.12 -15.99
N SER A 116 -19.79 4.40 -14.87
CA SER A 116 -20.67 3.30 -14.50
C SER A 116 -20.66 3.03 -13.00
N LYS A 117 -21.78 2.43 -12.50
CA LYS A 117 -21.91 1.98 -11.10
C LYS A 117 -20.86 0.94 -10.68
N LEU A 118 -20.32 0.17 -11.63
CA LEU A 118 -19.26 -0.81 -11.35
C LEU A 118 -17.96 -0.09 -10.97
N LEU A 119 -17.59 0.95 -11.71
CA LEU A 119 -16.41 1.75 -11.39
C LEU A 119 -16.58 2.53 -10.08
N GLU A 120 -17.77 3.04 -9.82
CA GLU A 120 -18.10 3.66 -8.52
C GLU A 120 -17.90 2.67 -7.36
N PHE A 121 -18.35 1.42 -7.49
CA PHE A 121 -18.08 0.38 -6.50
C PHE A 121 -16.58 0.08 -6.34
N LEU A 122 -15.83 0.01 -7.44
CA LEU A 122 -14.38 -0.19 -7.41
C LEU A 122 -13.65 0.99 -6.75
N LEU A 123 -14.16 2.21 -6.89
CA LEU A 123 -13.64 3.40 -6.22
C LEU A 123 -13.74 3.25 -4.69
N TYR A 124 -14.91 2.84 -4.18
CA TYR A 124 -15.08 2.55 -2.75
C TYR A 124 -14.19 1.40 -2.27
N ALA A 125 -14.03 0.35 -3.10
CA ALA A 125 -13.10 -0.74 -2.79
C ALA A 125 -11.64 -0.26 -2.73
N ALA A 126 -11.25 0.71 -3.56
CA ALA A 126 -9.91 1.29 -3.56
C ALA A 126 -9.60 2.02 -2.24
N ILE A 127 -10.58 2.63 -1.58
CA ILE A 127 -10.40 3.27 -0.26
C ILE A 127 -9.95 2.24 0.78
N LEU A 128 -10.54 1.05 0.77
CA LEU A 128 -10.25 0.01 1.76
C LEU A 128 -8.96 -0.78 1.47
N ASN A 129 -8.53 -0.80 0.21
CA ASN A 129 -7.40 -1.62 -0.23
C ASN A 129 -6.09 -1.42 0.56
N PRO A 130 -5.57 -0.20 0.81
CA PRO A 130 -4.33 -0.02 1.57
C PRO A 130 -4.45 -0.50 3.02
N PHE A 131 -5.63 -0.48 3.62
CA PHE A 131 -5.87 -1.01 4.97
C PHE A 131 -5.78 -2.53 4.99
N ILE A 132 -6.41 -3.19 4.01
CA ILE A 132 -6.34 -4.65 3.85
C ILE A 132 -4.89 -5.09 3.62
N CYS A 133 -4.16 -4.40 2.74
CA CYS A 133 -2.76 -4.71 2.47
C CYS A 133 -1.88 -4.51 3.71
N THR A 134 -2.09 -3.43 4.48
CA THR A 134 -1.37 -3.16 5.72
C THR A 134 -1.59 -4.27 6.74
N PHE A 135 -2.83 -4.74 6.87
CA PHE A 135 -3.16 -5.87 7.73
C PHE A 135 -2.45 -7.16 7.31
N LEU A 136 -2.41 -7.46 6.00
CA LEU A 136 -1.71 -8.63 5.46
C LEU A 136 -0.19 -8.57 5.75
N ILE A 137 0.45 -7.42 5.52
CA ILE A 137 1.88 -7.23 5.82
C ILE A 137 2.15 -7.40 7.32
N TYR A 138 1.28 -6.85 8.18
CA TYR A 138 1.37 -7.03 9.63
C TYR A 138 1.30 -8.51 10.03
N GLN A 139 0.36 -9.26 9.46
CA GLN A 139 0.24 -10.70 9.68
C GLN A 139 1.45 -11.49 9.20
N ALA A 140 2.06 -11.09 8.06
CA ALA A 140 3.32 -11.65 7.60
C ALA A 140 4.44 -11.45 8.64
N ILE A 141 4.60 -10.25 9.18
CA ILE A 141 5.60 -9.97 10.22
C ILE A 141 5.39 -10.84 11.45
N ASN A 142 4.14 -10.96 11.92
CA ASN A 142 3.80 -11.77 13.08
C ASN A 142 4.09 -13.26 12.85
N SER A 143 3.79 -13.77 11.67
CA SER A 143 4.13 -15.16 11.32
C SER A 143 5.64 -15.41 11.30
N ILE A 144 6.45 -14.50 10.72
CA ILE A 144 7.91 -14.64 10.72
C ILE A 144 8.46 -14.64 12.16
N LYS A 145 7.92 -13.79 13.05
CA LYS A 145 8.35 -13.73 14.46
C LYS A 145 8.06 -15.05 15.20
N LYS A 146 6.86 -15.59 15.05
CA LYS A 146 6.48 -16.89 15.63
C LYS A 146 7.41 -18.02 15.14
N ASP A 147 7.79 -18.00 13.87
CA ASP A 147 8.72 -18.98 13.31
C ASP A 147 10.13 -18.86 13.91
N ILE A 148 10.58 -17.65 14.25
CA ILE A 148 11.86 -17.42 14.96
C ILE A 148 11.77 -17.93 16.40
N GLU A 149 10.70 -17.58 17.13
CA GLU A 149 10.49 -18.00 18.52
C GLU A 149 10.46 -19.53 18.66
N LEU A 150 9.83 -20.22 17.71
CA LEU A 150 9.77 -21.68 17.70
C LEU A 150 11.13 -22.34 17.43
N ILE A 151 11.99 -21.74 16.61
CA ILE A 151 13.37 -22.24 16.45
C ILE A 151 14.16 -22.04 17.74
N ASN A 152 14.07 -20.84 18.34
CA ASN A 152 14.79 -20.53 19.56
C ASN A 152 14.35 -21.41 20.75
N SER A 153 13.08 -21.81 20.80
CA SER A 153 12.60 -22.71 21.86
C SER A 153 13.11 -24.14 21.70
N LEU A 154 13.25 -24.63 20.46
CA LEU A 154 13.82 -25.95 20.18
C LEU A 154 15.33 -26.00 20.48
N GLU A 155 16.06 -24.92 20.20
CA GLU A 155 17.49 -24.83 20.55
C GLU A 155 17.74 -24.83 22.06
N ARG A 156 16.80 -24.34 22.87
CA ARG A 156 16.92 -24.33 24.35
C ARG A 156 16.75 -25.71 25.01
N ILE A 157 16.13 -26.66 24.32
CA ILE A 157 15.89 -28.02 24.84
C ILE A 157 17.10 -28.94 24.55
N ARG A 158 17.99 -28.51 23.66
CA ARG A 158 19.13 -29.28 23.17
C ARG A 158 20.42 -28.85 23.84
#